data_AF-A0A552V5C7-F1
#
_entry.id   AF-A0A552V5C7-F1
#
_cell.length_a   1.000
_cell.length_b   1.000
_cell.length_c   1.000
_cell.angle_alpha   90.00
_cell.angle_beta   90.00
_cell.angle_gamma   90.00
#
_symmetry.space_group_name_H-M   'P 1'
#
loop_
_entity.id
_entity.type
_entity.pdbx_description
1 polymer ?
#
loop_
_entity_poly.entity_id
_entity_poly.type
_entity_poly.pdbx_seq_one_letter_code
_entity_poly.pdbx_strand_id
1 'polypeptide(L)'
;MKDLYYKIPIDFKALSAGQNLRKVTIEESLAQYISLIITTIFGEYKYDTDFGTIIWETDFNLLANANQLKDMIKESVHEKVKHYEHRLTVTDVTLTVSEYTVSYTKNIRVKKRLDIVVYGIINKTNQPYYYKSSYFLAPFSFK
;
A
#
# COMPACT_ATOMS: atom_id res chain seq x y z
N MET A 1 11.40 0.59 -27.37
CA MET A 1 10.00 0.23 -27.06
C MET A 1 9.78 0.47 -25.58
N LYS A 2 8.65 1.07 -25.19
CA LYS A 2 8.30 1.26 -23.77
C LYS A 2 7.93 -0.12 -23.22
N ASP A 3 8.62 -0.59 -22.18
CA ASP A 3 8.25 -1.88 -21.56
C ASP A 3 6.85 -1.75 -20.98
N LEU A 4 6.05 -2.76 -21.28
CA LEU A 4 4.65 -2.82 -20.90
C LEU A 4 4.46 -4.00 -19.94
N TYR A 5 3.85 -3.72 -18.79
CA TYR A 5 3.60 -4.68 -17.71
C TYR A 5 2.13 -5.11 -17.71
N TYR A 6 1.77 -6.17 -17.00
CA TYR A 6 0.38 -6.58 -16.88
C TYR A 6 -0.36 -5.80 -15.78
N LYS A 7 -1.62 -5.46 -16.05
CA LYS A 7 -2.52 -4.92 -15.04
C LYS A 7 -2.97 -6.02 -14.07
N ILE A 8 -3.05 -5.69 -12.79
CA ILE A 8 -3.71 -6.51 -11.77
C ILE A 8 -4.99 -5.80 -11.25
N PRO A 9 -6.03 -6.56 -10.84
CA PRO A 9 -6.16 -8.01 -11.01
C PRO A 9 -6.31 -8.41 -12.49
N ILE A 10 -5.91 -9.66 -12.79
CA ILE A 10 -6.03 -10.21 -14.15
C ILE A 10 -7.52 -10.39 -14.48
N ASP A 11 -7.93 -9.88 -15.63
CA ASP A 11 -9.27 -10.13 -16.17
C ASP A 11 -9.31 -11.50 -16.86
N PHE A 12 -9.63 -12.52 -16.06
CA PHE A 12 -9.75 -13.89 -16.56
C PHE A 12 -10.91 -14.06 -17.55
N LYS A 13 -11.95 -13.21 -17.49
CA LYS A 13 -13.06 -13.27 -18.43
C LYS A 13 -12.58 -12.85 -19.82
N ALA A 14 -11.89 -11.71 -19.92
CA ALA A 14 -11.29 -11.26 -21.18
C ALA A 14 -10.27 -12.28 -21.72
N LEU A 15 -9.44 -12.85 -20.83
CA LEU A 15 -8.44 -13.86 -21.20
C LEU A 15 -9.11 -15.11 -21.80
N SER A 16 -10.18 -15.61 -21.17
CA SER A 16 -10.93 -16.79 -21.66
C SER A 16 -11.62 -16.55 -23.01
N ALA A 17 -11.92 -15.28 -23.33
CA ALA A 17 -12.50 -14.87 -24.62
C ALA A 17 -11.42 -14.64 -25.72
N GLY A 18 -10.16 -14.99 -25.47
CA GLY A 18 -9.06 -14.79 -26.42
C GLY A 18 -8.58 -13.35 -26.54
N GLN A 19 -8.98 -12.46 -25.63
CA GLN A 19 -8.55 -11.07 -25.65
C GLN A 19 -7.17 -10.91 -25.03
N ASN A 20 -6.39 -9.97 -25.55
CA ASN A 20 -5.11 -9.61 -24.97
C ASN A 20 -5.29 -8.99 -23.58
N LEU A 21 -4.46 -9.40 -22.63
CA LEU A 21 -4.43 -8.79 -21.30
C LEU A 21 -4.06 -7.32 -21.39
N ARG A 22 -4.74 -6.51 -20.58
CA ARG A 22 -4.44 -5.09 -20.46
C ARG A 22 -3.01 -4.91 -19.96
N LYS A 23 -2.26 -4.12 -20.73
CA LYS A 23 -0.92 -3.69 -20.36
C LYS A 23 -0.92 -2.28 -19.76
N VAL A 24 0.05 -2.02 -18.90
CA VAL A 24 0.22 -0.79 -18.12
C VAL A 24 1.67 -0.33 -18.18
N THR A 25 1.92 0.93 -17.82
CA THR A 25 3.28 1.47 -17.76
C THR A 25 4.04 0.95 -16.53
N ILE A 26 5.36 1.21 -16.46
CA ILE A 26 6.16 0.87 -15.28
C ILE A 26 5.63 1.58 -14.03
N GLU A 27 5.25 2.86 -14.15
CA GLU A 27 4.75 3.68 -13.04
C GLU A 27 3.45 3.11 -12.46
N GLU A 28 2.54 2.67 -13.33
CA GLU A 28 1.31 1.98 -12.93
C GLU A 28 1.60 0.59 -12.35
N SER A 29 2.57 -0.15 -12.90
CA SER A 29 2.96 -1.47 -12.37
C SER A 29 3.56 -1.37 -10.97
N LEU A 30 4.43 -0.39 -10.75
CA LEU A 30 5.01 -0.07 -9.44
C LEU A 30 3.91 0.29 -8.44
N ALA A 31 2.98 1.18 -8.83
CA ALA A 31 1.89 1.58 -7.95
C ALA A 31 1.02 0.40 -7.51
N GLN A 32 0.70 -0.51 -8.44
CA GLN A 32 -0.08 -1.71 -8.15
C GLN A 32 0.66 -2.65 -7.20
N TYR A 33 1.95 -2.90 -7.41
CA TYR A 33 2.70 -3.82 -6.58
C TYR A 33 3.01 -3.26 -5.19
N ILE A 34 3.38 -1.98 -5.08
CA ILE A 34 3.55 -1.29 -3.80
C ILE A 34 2.24 -1.30 -3.02
N SER A 35 1.12 -1.02 -3.69
CA SER A 35 -0.20 -1.11 -3.06
C SER A 35 -0.48 -2.51 -2.53
N LEU A 36 -0.13 -3.56 -3.30
CA LEU A 36 -0.33 -4.95 -2.91
C LEU A 36 0.45 -5.26 -1.62
N ILE A 37 1.75 -4.95 -1.58
CA ILE A 37 2.62 -5.14 -0.40
C ILE A 37 1.99 -4.46 0.82
N ILE A 38 1.56 -3.21 0.68
CA ILE A 38 0.98 -2.42 1.79
C ILE A 38 -0.35 -3.01 2.28
N THR A 39 -1.19 -3.53 1.37
CA THR A 39 -2.51 -4.06 1.73
C THR A 39 -2.50 -5.49 2.27
N THR A 40 -1.41 -6.22 2.06
CA THR A 40 -1.31 -7.62 2.49
C THR A 40 -0.91 -7.70 3.97
N ILE A 41 -1.58 -8.62 4.68
CA ILE A 41 -1.29 -8.94 6.09
C ILE A 41 -0.22 -10.03 6.13
N PHE A 42 0.66 -10.03 7.15
CA PHE A 42 1.64 -11.10 7.29
C PHE A 42 0.95 -12.47 7.39
N GLY A 43 1.57 -13.49 6.82
CA GLY A 43 1.03 -14.85 6.73
C GLY A 43 -0.07 -15.06 5.69
N GLU A 44 -0.60 -14.00 5.04
CA GLU A 44 -1.62 -14.14 3.99
C GLU A 44 -1.04 -14.81 2.74
N TYR A 45 0.22 -14.50 2.40
CA TYR A 45 0.90 -15.15 1.30
C TYR A 45 1.54 -16.47 1.75
N LYS A 46 0.93 -17.59 1.34
CA LYS A 46 1.31 -18.95 1.80
C LYS A 46 2.79 -19.32 1.59
N TYR A 47 3.43 -18.79 0.55
CA TYR A 47 4.82 -19.15 0.22
C TYR A 47 5.85 -18.26 0.89
N ASP A 48 5.43 -17.10 1.39
CA ASP A 48 6.27 -16.15 2.09
C ASP A 48 5.41 -15.41 3.11
N THR A 49 5.52 -15.87 4.35
CA THR A 49 4.75 -15.34 5.48
C THR A 49 5.16 -13.92 5.84
N ASP A 50 6.34 -13.46 5.42
CA ASP A 50 6.86 -12.14 5.72
C ASP A 50 6.41 -11.10 4.69
N PHE A 51 5.68 -11.51 3.65
CA PHE A 51 5.10 -10.60 2.67
C PHE A 51 3.89 -9.87 3.26
N GLY A 52 3.92 -8.54 3.19
CA GLY A 52 2.90 -7.67 3.77
C GLY A 52 3.51 -6.52 4.58
N THR A 53 2.66 -5.85 5.36
CA THR A 53 3.08 -4.80 6.29
C THR A 53 2.36 -4.87 7.63
N ILE A 54 2.96 -4.29 8.67
CA ILE A 54 2.44 -4.29 10.05
C ILE A 54 1.18 -3.44 10.25
N ILE A 55 0.77 -2.67 9.23
CA ILE A 55 -0.33 -1.68 9.31
C ILE A 55 -1.62 -2.32 9.84
N TRP A 56 -1.91 -3.54 9.40
CA TRP A 56 -3.18 -4.23 9.67
C TRP A 56 -3.16 -5.06 10.96
N GLU A 57 -1.98 -5.33 11.50
CA GLU A 57 -1.83 -6.03 12.78
C GLU A 57 -1.85 -5.09 13.97
N THR A 58 -1.56 -3.81 13.72
CA THR A 58 -1.41 -2.85 14.80
C THR A 58 -2.73 -2.21 15.19
N ASP A 59 -3.13 -2.36 16.45
CA ASP A 59 -4.24 -1.58 17.00
C ASP A 59 -3.78 -0.15 17.31
N PHE A 60 -4.10 0.76 16.39
CA PHE A 60 -3.88 2.20 16.53
C PHE A 60 -4.56 2.84 17.76
N ASN A 61 -5.45 2.13 18.45
CA ASN A 61 -6.12 2.61 19.66
C ASN A 61 -5.47 2.11 20.95
N LEU A 62 -4.67 1.04 20.90
CA LEU A 62 -4.03 0.46 22.09
C LEU A 62 -2.66 1.08 22.43
N LEU A 63 -2.02 1.77 21.48
CA LEU A 63 -0.68 2.32 21.68
C LEU A 63 -0.72 3.72 22.32
N ALA A 64 -0.09 3.84 23.49
CA ALA A 64 0.03 5.09 24.25
C ALA A 64 0.83 6.19 23.53
N ASN A 65 1.64 5.83 22.52
CA ASN A 65 2.48 6.77 21.76
C ASN A 65 2.24 6.64 20.24
N ALA A 66 1.43 7.54 19.70
CA ALA A 66 1.10 7.58 18.27
C ALA A 66 2.32 7.86 17.36
N ASN A 67 3.36 8.53 17.85
CA ASN A 67 4.55 8.83 17.04
C ASN A 67 5.40 7.57 16.85
N GLN A 68 5.62 6.80 17.92
CA GLN A 68 6.34 5.54 17.83
C GLN A 68 5.66 4.56 16.86
N LEU A 69 4.32 4.50 16.87
CA LEU A 69 3.57 3.70 15.91
C LEU A 69 3.79 4.15 14.46
N LYS A 70 3.76 5.46 14.21
CA LYS A 70 4.02 6.00 12.87
C LYS A 70 5.40 5.63 12.38
N ASP A 71 6.41 5.71 13.24
CA ASP A 71 7.79 5.36 12.90
C ASP A 71 7.93 3.87 12.60
N MET A 72 7.29 2.99 13.40
CA MET A 72 7.26 1.54 13.15
C MET A 72 6.62 1.21 11.80
N ILE A 73 5.49 1.85 11.47
CA ILE A 73 4.82 1.64 10.18
C ILE A 73 5.66 2.17 9.03
N LYS A 74 6.25 3.37 9.19
CA LYS A 74 7.15 3.97 8.19
C LYS A 74 8.31 3.01 7.87
N GLU A 75 8.96 2.50 8.90
CA GLU A 75 10.08 1.56 8.76
C GLU A 75 9.62 0.27 8.08
N SER A 76 8.52 -0.33 8.56
CA SER A 76 7.96 -1.55 7.97
C SER A 76 7.65 -1.38 6.48
N VAL A 77 7.01 -0.28 6.08
CA VAL A 77 6.74 -0.01 4.65
C VAL A 77 8.04 0.19 3.87
N HIS A 78 8.99 0.95 4.42
CA HIS A 78 10.28 1.18 3.77
C HIS A 78 11.03 -0.13 3.51
N GLU A 79 11.21 -0.95 4.54
CA GLU A 79 11.94 -2.22 4.45
C GLU A 79 11.25 -3.21 3.50
N LYS A 80 9.92 -3.35 3.61
CA LYS A 80 9.16 -4.33 2.81
C LYS A 80 9.10 -3.94 1.35
N VAL A 81 8.86 -2.66 1.03
CA VAL A 81 8.89 -2.20 -0.36
C VAL A 81 10.30 -2.33 -0.95
N LYS A 82 11.34 -1.98 -0.19
CA LYS A 82 12.74 -2.15 -0.62
C LYS A 82 13.09 -3.63 -0.86
N HIS A 83 12.56 -4.53 -0.04
CA HIS A 83 12.84 -5.96 -0.15
C HIS A 83 12.14 -6.60 -1.35
N TYR A 84 10.84 -6.33 -1.56
CA TYR A 84 10.05 -7.01 -2.59
C TYR A 84 10.06 -6.29 -3.95
N GLU A 85 10.17 -4.96 -4.00
CA GLU A 85 10.13 -4.19 -5.26
C GLU A 85 11.53 -3.81 -5.75
N HIS A 86 12.19 -4.73 -6.45
CA HIS A 86 13.55 -4.52 -6.97
C HIS A 86 13.67 -3.51 -8.12
N ARG A 87 12.55 -3.10 -8.75
CA ARG A 87 12.57 -2.15 -9.87
C ARG A 87 12.66 -0.69 -9.41
N LEU A 88 12.41 -0.44 -8.12
CA LEU A 88 12.43 0.89 -7.49
C LEU A 88 13.47 0.92 -6.38
N THR A 89 14.43 1.83 -6.46
CA THR A 89 15.29 2.14 -5.30
C THR A 89 14.52 3.09 -4.38
N VAL A 90 14.01 2.57 -3.27
CA VAL A 90 13.27 3.35 -2.26
C VAL A 90 14.22 4.30 -1.53
N THR A 91 13.91 5.59 -1.54
CA THR A 91 14.73 6.63 -0.89
C THR A 91 14.15 7.08 0.44
N ASP A 92 12.83 7.25 0.53
CA ASP A 92 12.14 7.65 1.77
C ASP A 92 10.68 7.21 1.74
N VAL A 93 10.07 7.13 2.92
CA VAL A 93 8.63 6.90 3.09
C VAL A 93 8.10 7.96 4.05
N THR A 94 6.98 8.59 3.71
CA THR A 94 6.27 9.50 4.62
C THR A 94 4.90 8.96 4.97
N LEU A 95 4.51 9.20 6.22
CA LEU A 95 3.27 8.72 6.80
C LEU A 95 2.56 9.88 7.49
N THR A 96 1.32 10.14 7.08
CA THR A 96 0.47 11.14 7.70
C THR A 96 -0.81 10.49 8.20
N VAL A 97 -1.16 10.73 9.46
CA VAL A 97 -2.43 10.29 10.05
C VAL A 97 -3.33 11.50 10.18
N SER A 98 -4.52 11.43 9.58
CA SER A 98 -5.56 12.45 9.69
C SER A 98 -6.86 11.85 10.22
N GLU A 99 -7.65 12.63 10.94
CA GLU A 99 -8.98 12.23 11.39
C GLU A 99 -10.02 12.73 10.39
N TYR A 100 -10.87 11.82 9.91
CA TYR A 100 -11.96 12.12 9.01
C TYR A 100 -13.29 11.88 9.71
N THR A 101 -13.96 12.97 10.05
CA THR A 101 -15.27 12.94 10.71
C THR A 101 -16.37 12.76 9.67
N VAL A 102 -17.03 11.61 9.69
CA VAL A 102 -18.25 11.38 8.90
C VAL A 102 -19.44 11.65 9.80
N SER A 103 -20.10 12.79 9.57
CA SER A 103 -21.37 13.12 10.21
C SER A 103 -22.51 12.49 9.41
N TYR A 104 -23.14 11.45 9.97
CA TYR A 104 -24.49 11.07 9.58
C TYR A 104 -25.44 11.66 10.61
N THR A 105 -26.63 12.07 10.16
CA THR A 105 -27.67 12.87 10.83
C THR A 105 -28.00 12.56 12.31
N LYS A 106 -27.54 11.45 12.89
CA LYS A 106 -27.61 11.14 14.33
C LYS A 106 -26.37 10.45 14.96
N ASN A 107 -25.32 10.13 14.20
CA ASN A 107 -24.12 9.44 14.70
C ASN A 107 -22.85 10.03 14.06
N ILE A 108 -21.96 10.58 14.89
CA ILE A 108 -20.62 11.02 14.47
C ILE A 108 -19.70 9.80 14.48
N ARG A 109 -19.16 9.41 13.33
CA ARG A 109 -18.10 8.39 13.24
C ARG A 109 -16.81 9.05 12.82
N VAL A 110 -15.79 8.98 13.68
CA VAL A 110 -14.43 9.40 13.35
C VAL A 110 -13.71 8.20 12.72
N LYS A 111 -13.23 8.35 11.48
CA LYS A 111 -12.35 7.38 10.83
C LYS A 111 -10.94 7.95 10.81
N LYS A 112 -9.96 7.19 11.27
CA LYS A 112 -8.54 7.55 11.08
C LYS A 112 -8.15 7.20 9.64
N ARG A 113 -7.58 8.16 8.92
CA ARG A 113 -7.05 8.00 7.56
C ARG A 113 -5.53 8.02 7.63
N LEU A 114 -4.91 7.06 6.99
CA LEU A 114 -3.48 6.88 6.86
C LEU A 114 -3.07 7.21 5.43
N ASP A 115 -2.34 8.30 5.24
CA ASP A 115 -1.76 8.70 3.97
C ASP A 115 -0.30 8.25 3.92
N ILE A 116 0.03 7.43 2.92
CA ILE A 116 1.37 6.87 2.71
C ILE A 116 1.93 7.43 1.42
N VAL A 117 3.16 7.93 1.46
CA VAL A 117 3.92 8.29 0.25
C VAL A 117 5.25 7.54 0.26
N VAL A 118 5.54 6.80 -0.80
CA VAL A 118 6.82 6.10 -0.99
C VAL A 118 7.58 6.81 -2.10
N TYR A 119 8.76 7.33 -1.78
CA TYR A 119 9.65 8.00 -2.71
C TYR A 119 10.75 7.05 -3.16
N GLY A 120 11.13 7.14 -4.44
CA GLY A 120 12.25 6.36 -4.95
C GLY A 120 12.68 6.76 -6.35
N ILE A 121 13.66 6.03 -6.88
CA ILE A 121 14.18 6.20 -8.23
C ILE A 121 13.91 4.91 -9.01
N ILE A 122 13.29 5.02 -10.19
CA ILE A 122 13.04 3.86 -11.05
C ILE A 122 14.37 3.44 -11.67
N ASN A 123 14.81 2.21 -11.37
CA ASN A 123 16.16 1.74 -11.74
C ASN A 123 16.39 1.76 -13.25
N LYS A 124 15.36 1.46 -14.04
CA LYS A 124 15.47 1.41 -15.50
C LYS A 124 15.65 2.78 -16.15
N THR A 125 14.92 3.79 -15.68
CA THR A 125 14.87 5.12 -16.32
C THR A 125 15.70 6.16 -15.59
N ASN A 126 16.17 5.84 -14.38
CA ASN A 126 16.84 6.73 -13.47
C ASN A 126 16.04 8.02 -13.20
N GLN A 127 14.71 7.91 -13.21
CA GLN A 127 13.80 9.03 -12.95
C GLN A 127 13.24 8.95 -11.54
N PRO A 128 13.05 10.10 -10.85
CA PRO A 128 12.37 10.14 -9.57
C PRO A 128 10.91 9.71 -9.73
N TYR A 129 10.44 8.95 -8.77
CA TYR A 129 9.08 8.44 -8.70
C TYR A 129 8.55 8.54 -7.28
N TYR A 130 7.25 8.76 -7.15
CA TYR A 130 6.58 8.65 -5.88
C TYR A 130 5.25 7.92 -6.05
N TYR A 131 4.99 6.99 -5.14
CA TYR A 131 3.71 6.36 -4.96
C TYR A 131 2.96 7.07 -3.83
N LYS A 132 1.67 7.33 -3.98
CA LYS A 132 0.82 7.94 -2.95
C LYS A 132 -0.50 7.20 -2.84
N SER A 133 -0.88 6.83 -1.63
CA SER A 133 -2.14 6.16 -1.34
C SER A 133 -2.69 6.54 0.04
N SER A 134 -3.98 6.26 0.23
CA SER A 134 -4.72 6.61 1.44
C SER A 134 -5.55 5.41 1.89
N TYR A 135 -5.36 5.00 3.14
CA TYR A 135 -6.03 3.85 3.74
C TYR A 135 -6.89 4.32 4.92
N PHE A 136 -8.08 3.76 5.06
CA PHE A 136 -8.95 4.05 6.21
C PHE A 136 -8.81 2.94 7.24
N LEU A 137 -8.44 3.31 8.46
CA LEU A 137 -8.41 2.41 9.60
C LEU A 137 -9.86 2.28 10.09
N ALA A 138 -10.42 1.09 9.96
CA ALA A 138 -11.75 0.81 10.49
C ALA A 138 -11.66 0.66 12.02
N PRO A 139 -12.61 1.19 12.80
CA PRO A 139 -12.72 0.84 14.20
C PRO A 139 -13.17 -0.62 14.31
N PHE A 140 -12.44 -1.45 15.05
CA PHE A 140 -12.99 -2.67 15.66
C PHE A 140 -14.01 -2.23 16.72
N SER A 141 -15.22 -1.87 16.31
CA SER A 141 -16.31 -1.68 17.25
C SER A 141 -16.80 -3.07 17.66
N PHE A 142 -16.31 -3.57 18.80
CA PHE A 142 -17.05 -4.60 19.52
C PHE A 142 -18.43 -4.04 19.88
N LYS A 143 -19.44 -4.89 19.75
CA LYS A 143 -20.83 -4.60 20.07
C LYS A 143 -21.12 -5.04 21.49
#